data_AF-A0A7W6X0Q2-F1
#
_entry.id   AF-A0A7W6X0Q2-F1
#
_cell.length_a   1.000
_cell.length_b   1.000
_cell.length_c   1.000
_cell.angle_alpha   90.00
_cell.angle_beta   90.00
_cell.angle_gamma   90.00
#
_symmetry.space_group_name_H-M   'P 1'
#
loop_
_entity.id
_entity.type
_entity.pdbx_description
1 polymer ?
#
loop_
_entity_poly.entity_id
_entity_poly.type
_entity_poly.pdbx_seq_one_letter_code
_entity_poly.pdbx_strand_id
1 'polypeptide(L)' 'MGLAQYAIVPVRDEWGVLHDGDVKNTYATKEAAFESAVAAASLALREGHEVQVSVPGREAGGNALGVQDNA' A
#
# COMPACT_ATOMS: atom_id res chain seq x y z
N MET A 1 -17.81 3.75 14.95
CA MET A 1 -17.00 4.47 13.95
C MET A 1 -15.79 3.59 13.66
N GLY A 2 -15.71 3.02 12.46
CA GLY A 2 -14.65 2.07 12.07
C GLY A 2 -13.40 2.78 11.55
N LEU A 3 -12.25 2.13 11.72
CA LEU A 3 -10.96 2.56 11.17
C LEU A 3 -10.65 1.74 9.92
N ALA A 4 -10.51 2.40 8.79
CA ALA A 4 -10.06 1.80 7.54
C ALA A 4 -8.55 2.01 7.39
N GLN A 5 -7.77 0.95 7.67
CA GLN A 5 -6.33 0.94 7.49
C GLN A 5 -5.94 0.32 6.16
N TYR A 6 -5.07 1.02 5.42
CA TYR A 6 -4.46 0.56 4.18
C TYR A 6 -2.95 0.71 4.30
N ALA A 7 -2.21 -0.38 4.09
CA ALA A 7 -0.75 -0.35 4.10
C ALA A 7 -0.21 -0.87 2.77
N ILE A 8 0.68 -0.11 2.15
CA ILE A 8 1.40 -0.56 0.97
C ILE A 8 2.53 -1.47 1.42
N VAL A 9 2.57 -2.71 0.91
CA VAL A 9 3.57 -3.71 1.30
C VAL A 9 4.25 -4.28 0.07
N PRO A 10 5.57 -4.52 0.11
CA PRO A 10 6.23 -5.26 -0.95
C PRO A 10 5.78 -6.73 -0.92
N VAL A 11 5.42 -7.27 -2.07
CA VAL A 11 5.03 -8.67 -2.26
C VAL A 11 5.91 -9.25 -3.36
N ARG A 12 7.00 -9.91 -2.97
CA ARG A 12 8.04 -10.38 -3.90
C ARG A 12 8.60 -9.22 -4.74
N ASP A 13 8.37 -9.24 -6.05
CA ASP A 13 8.79 -8.21 -7.01
C ASP A 13 7.68 -7.20 -7.34
N GLU A 14 6.54 -7.28 -6.65
CA GLU A 14 5.37 -6.42 -6.83
C GLU A 14 5.00 -5.66 -5.54
N TRP A 15 4.00 -4.80 -5.64
CA TRP A 15 3.46 -4.01 -4.54
C TRP A 15 2.02 -4.39 -4.25
N GLY A 16 1.71 -4.71 -3.00
CA GLY A 16 0.37 -5.06 -2.54
C GLY A 16 -0.25 -3.97 -1.68
N VAL A 17 -1.58 -3.94 -1.64
CA VAL A 17 -2.34 -3.17 -0.65
C VAL A 17 -2.86 -4.12 0.40
N LEU A 18 -2.32 -4.01 1.62
CA LEU A 18 -2.80 -4.71 2.80
C LEU A 18 -3.99 -3.96 3.40
N HIS A 19 -5.13 -4.64 3.48
CA HIS A 19 -6.34 -4.14 4.12
C HIS A 19 -7.03 -5.30 4.84
N ASP A 20 -7.49 -5.09 6.08
CA ASP A 20 -8.08 -6.14 6.94
C ASP A 20 -7.23 -7.42 7.08
N GLY A 21 -5.91 -7.28 7.00
CA GLY A 21 -4.96 -8.39 7.14
C GLY A 21 -4.73 -9.21 5.86
N ASP A 22 -5.31 -8.82 4.73
CA ASP A 22 -5.14 -9.52 3.45
C ASP A 22 -4.67 -8.60 2.33
N VAL A 23 -3.87 -9.14 1.42
CA VAL A 23 -3.46 -8.44 0.19
C VAL A 23 -4.30 -8.97 -0.96
N LYS A 24 -5.31 -8.18 -1.36
CA LYS A 24 -6.26 -8.59 -2.41
C LYS A 24 -5.71 -8.43 -3.82
N ASN A 25 -4.90 -7.39 -4.05
CA ASN A 25 -4.33 -7.06 -5.35
C ASN A 25 -2.83 -6.78 -5.22
N THR A 26 -2.07 -7.22 -6.22
CA THR A 26 -0.68 -6.83 -6.46
C THR A 26 -0.59 -5.91 -7.68
N TYR A 27 0.41 -5.04 -7.67
CA TYR A 27 0.64 -4.00 -8.64
C TYR A 27 2.11 -3.97 -9.01
N ALA A 28 2.41 -3.69 -10.28
CA ALA A 28 3.80 -3.63 -10.76
C ALA A 28 4.61 -2.49 -10.13
N THR A 29 3.96 -1.38 -9.74
CA THR A 29 4.64 -0.21 -9.16
C THR A 29 4.03 0.18 -7.82
N LYS A 30 4.87 0.82 -7.00
CA LYS A 30 4.49 1.33 -5.68
C LYS A 30 3.42 2.41 -5.78
N GLU A 31 3.54 3.27 -6.78
CA GLU A 31 2.62 4.36 -7.07
C GLU A 31 1.24 3.81 -7.46
N ALA A 32 1.17 2.77 -8.30
CA ALA A 32 -0.09 2.16 -8.69
C ALA A 32 -0.83 1.51 -7.50
N ALA A 33 -0.07 0.87 -6.60
CA ALA A 33 -0.62 0.33 -5.36
C ALA A 33 -1.15 1.45 -4.45
N PHE A 34 -0.40 2.55 -4.33
CA PHE A 34 -0.81 3.72 -3.55
C PHE A 34 -2.08 4.38 -4.09
N GLU A 35 -2.14 4.68 -5.40
CA GLU A 35 -3.32 5.27 -6.03
C GLU A 35 -4.56 4.40 -5.82
N SER A 36 -4.41 3.08 -5.97
CA SER A 36 -5.50 2.14 -5.72
C SER A 36 -5.95 2.13 -4.26
N ALA A 37 -5.01 2.16 -3.31
CA ALA A 37 -5.31 2.25 -1.89
C ALA A 37 -6.04 3.56 -1.53
N VAL A 38 -5.60 4.69 -2.10
CA VAL A 38 -6.23 6.00 -1.89
C VAL A 38 -7.64 6.04 -2.49
N ALA A 39 -7.84 5.41 -3.66
CA ALA A 39 -9.16 5.29 -4.25
C ALA A 39 -10.12 4.52 -3.32
N ALA A 40 -9.70 3.38 -2.77
CA ALA A 40 -10.48 2.62 -1.80
C ALA A 40 -10.73 3.40 -0.49
N ALA A 41 -9.69 4.05 0.04
CA ALA A 41 -9.77 4.94 1.20
C ALA A 41 -10.79 6.08 1.03
N SER A 42 -10.90 6.63 -0.18
CA SER A 42 -11.87 7.71 -0.46
C SER A 42 -13.32 7.26 -0.32
N LEU A 43 -13.62 5.97 -0.52
CA LEU A 43 -14.94 5.40 -0.28
C LEU A 43 -15.23 5.34 1.23
N ALA A 44 -14.29 4.82 2.01
CA ALA A 44 -14.40 4.76 3.47
C ALA A 44 -14.57 6.16 4.09
N LEU A 45 -13.89 7.18 3.54
CA LEU A 45 -14.05 8.58 3.94
C LEU A 45 -15.49 9.08 3.74
N ARG A 46 -16.13 8.74 2.61
CA ARG A 46 -17.53 9.13 2.34
C ARG A 46 -18.51 8.53 3.33
N GLU A 47 -18.19 7.36 3.87
CA GLU A 47 -18.98 6.66 4.88
C GLU A 47 -18.72 7.17 6.31
N GLY A 48 -17.82 8.13 6.49
CA GLY A 48 -17.48 8.72 7.78
C GLY A 48 -16.53 7.87 8.62
N HIS A 49 -15.80 6.95 7.99
CA HIS A 49 -14.75 6.17 8.65
C HIS A 49 -13.48 7.00 8.82
N GLU A 50 -12.73 6.72 9.89
CA GLU A 50 -11.35 7.19 10.00
C GLU A 50 -10.51 6.40 8.99
N VAL A 51 -9.62 7.09 8.27
CA VAL A 51 -8.81 6.47 7.22
C VAL A 51 -7.34 6.73 7.47
N GLN A 52 -6.54 5.66 7.46
CA GLN A 52 -5.09 5.74 7.55
C GLN A 52 -4.48 4.98 6.38
N VAL A 53 -3.64 5.68 5.61
CA VAL A 53 -2.87 5.11 4.51
C VAL A 53 -1.38 5.21 4.86
N SER A 54 -0.69 4.08 4.89
CA SER A 54 0.75 4.01 5.17
C SER A 54 1.52 3.51 3.96
N VAL A 55 2.65 4.16 3.69
CA VAL A 55 3.57 3.80 2.61
C VAL A 55 4.96 3.66 3.21
N PRO A 56 5.65 2.52 3.00
CA PRO A 56 6.98 2.34 3.54
C PRO A 56 7.93 3.37 2.94
N GLY A 57 8.85 3.89 3.75
CA GLY A 57 9.93 4.75 3.28
C GLY A 57 10.88 4.01 2.33
N ARG A 58 11.85 4.73 1.78
CA ARG A 58 12.97 4.09 1.08
C ARG A 58 13.95 3.55 2.12
N GLU A 59 14.16 2.23 2.15
CA GLU A 59 15.23 1.64 2.94
C GLU A 59 16.59 2.05 2.35
N ALA A 60 17.56 2.39 3.21
CA ALA A 60 18.91 2.76 2.78
C ALA A 60 19.60 1.55 2.12
N GLY A 61 19.63 1.53 0.79
CA GLY A 61 20.17 0.43 -0.02
C GLY A 61 19.15 -0.27 -0.92
N GLY A 62 17.86 0.10 -0.85
CA GLY A 62 16.84 -0.36 -1.79
C GLY A 62 16.64 0.61 -2.95
N ASN A 63 16.46 0.06 -4.15
CA ASN A 63 15.99 0.81 -5.31
C ASN A 63 14.53 1.28 -5.09
N ALA A 64 14.09 2.30 -5.85
CA ALA A 64 12.81 3.00 -5.64
C ALA A 64 11.56 2.07 -5.65
N LEU A 65 11.74 0.84 -6.10
CA LEU A 65 10.74 -0.20 -6.30
C LEU A 65 10.76 -1.29 -5.24
N GLY A 66 11.60 -1.20 -4.19
CA GLY A 66 11.60 -2.18 -3.10
C GLY A 66 12.22 -3.53 -3.44
N VAL A 67 12.90 -3.64 -4.59
CA VAL A 67 13.74 -4.79 -4.92
C VAL A 67 15.08 -4.64 -4.20
N GLN A 68 15.50 -5.68 -3.50
CA GLN A 68 16.86 -5.74 -2.97
C GLN A 68 17.81 -5.90 -4.17
N ASP A 69 18.67 -4.91 -4.40
CA ASP A 69 19.77 -5.04 -5.34
C ASP A 69 20.70 -6.15 -4.81
N ASN A 70 20.56 -7.35 -5.36
CA ASN A 70 21.49 -8.45 -5.08
C ASN A 70 22.74 -8.24 -5.95
N ALA A 71 23.91 -8.33 -5.32
CA ALA A 71 25.22 -7.87 -5.77
C ALA A 71 25.66 -8.30 -7.18
#